data_AF-A0A072TFS3-F1
#
_entry.id   AF-A0A072TFS3-F1
#
_cell.length_a   1.000
_cell.length_b   1.000
_cell.length_c   1.000
_cell.angle_alpha   90.00
_cell.angle_beta   90.00
_cell.angle_gamma   90.00
#
_symmetry.space_group_name_H-M   'P 1'
#
loop_
_entity.id
_entity.type
_entity.pdbx_description
1 polymer ?
#
loop_
_entity_poly.entity_id
_entity_poly.type
_entity_poly.pdbx_seq_one_letter_code
_entity_poly.pdbx_strand_id
1 'polypeptide(L)' 'MAQFLLFIYSLIIFLSLFFGEAAYERTEPIMHNGEPINLIPCVTVADCPRMDEPLHMTCLVGACWPCIRSLY' A
#
# COMPACT_ATOMS: atom_id res chain seq x y z
N MET A 1 10.28 -19.20 36.30
CA MET A 1 10.90 -19.23 34.94
C MET A 1 9.85 -19.33 33.83
N ALA A 2 8.90 -20.28 33.89
CA ALA A 2 7.83 -20.41 32.89
C ALA A 2 6.89 -19.18 32.76
N GLN A 3 6.59 -18.49 33.88
CA GLN A 3 5.69 -17.33 33.87
C GLN A 3 6.24 -16.14 33.06
N PHE A 4 7.56 -15.96 33.07
CA PHE A 4 8.23 -14.93 32.26
C PHE A 4 8.17 -15.25 30.76
N LEU A 5 8.31 -16.53 30.40
CA LEU A 5 8.19 -16.97 29.01
C LEU A 5 6.78 -16.75 28.48
N LEU A 6 5.74 -17.08 29.26
CA LEU A 6 4.35 -16.84 28.87
C LEU A 6 4.04 -15.36 28.63
N PHE A 7 4.62 -14.47 29.44
CA PHE A 7 4.48 -13.02 29.28
C PHE A 7 5.16 -12.51 27.99
N ILE A 8 6.32 -13.05 27.63
CA ILE A 8 6.99 -12.70 26.37
C ILE A 8 6.17 -13.20 25.17
N TYR A 9 5.68 -14.44 25.21
CA TYR A 9 4.88 -14.98 24.11
C TYR A 9 3.57 -14.21 23.90
N SER A 10 2.89 -13.80 24.98
CA SER A 10 1.69 -12.98 24.86
C SER A 10 1.99 -11.61 24.26
N LEU A 11 3.08 -10.95 24.68
CA LEU A 11 3.53 -9.69 24.09
C LEU A 11 3.82 -9.81 22.59
N ILE A 12 4.52 -10.86 22.16
CA ILE A 12 4.84 -11.09 20.75
C ILE A 12 3.56 -11.27 19.93
N ILE A 13 2.60 -12.07 20.41
CA ILE A 13 1.33 -12.30 19.71
C ILE A 13 0.55 -10.99 19.58
N PHE A 14 0.42 -10.23 20.66
CA PHE A 14 -0.24 -8.92 20.63
C PHE A 14 0.42 -7.99 19.61
N LEU A 15 1.75 -7.82 19.69
CA LEU A 15 2.48 -6.96 18.77
C LEU A 15 2.34 -7.44 17.32
N SER A 16 2.43 -8.74 17.06
CA SER A 16 2.32 -9.29 15.70
C SER A 16 0.96 -9.03 15.04
N LEU A 17 -0.14 -9.06 15.80
CA LEU A 17 -1.47 -8.71 15.30
C LEU A 17 -1.56 -7.23 14.95
N PHE A 18 -1.05 -6.35 15.81
CA PHE A 18 -1.00 -4.92 15.54
C PHE A 18 -0.11 -4.55 14.35
N PHE A 19 1.04 -5.22 14.20
CA PHE A 19 1.93 -5.01 13.06
C PHE A 19 1.36 -5.56 11.75
N GLY A 20 0.60 -6.66 11.79
CA GLY A 20 -0.09 -7.21 10.63
C GLY A 20 -1.10 -6.22 10.04
N GLU A 21 -1.95 -5.64 10.88
CA GLU A 21 -2.94 -4.64 10.46
C GLU A 21 -2.28 -3.34 9.97
N ALA A 22 -1.26 -2.85 10.67
CA ALA A 22 -0.53 -1.63 10.26
C ALA A 22 0.23 -1.81 8.94
N ALA A 23 0.69 -3.03 8.63
CA ALA A 23 1.29 -3.35 7.33
C ALA A 23 0.21 -3.52 6.24
N TYR A 24 -0.94 -4.09 6.59
CA TYR A 24 -2.04 -4.32 5.65
C TYR A 24 -2.66 -3.01 5.15
N GLU A 25 -2.92 -2.04 6.04
CA GLU A 25 -3.47 -0.72 5.68
C GLU A 25 -2.55 0.04 4.69
N ARG A 26 -1.24 -0.17 4.78
CA ARG A 26 -0.27 0.49 3.88
C ARG A 26 -0.16 -0.15 2.51
N THR A 27 -0.70 -1.35 2.35
CA THR A 27 -0.50 -2.18 1.16
C THR A 27 -1.80 -2.46 0.43
N GLU A 28 -2.87 -1.68 0.66
CA GLU A 28 -4.02 -1.72 -0.25
C GLU A 28 -3.53 -1.29 -1.64
N PRO A 29 -3.39 -2.25 -2.59
CA PRO A 29 -3.00 -1.88 -3.93
C PRO A 29 -4.19 -1.12 -4.49
N ILE A 30 -3.96 0.11 -4.94
CA ILE A 30 -5.02 0.90 -5.55
C ILE A 30 -5.51 0.10 -6.76
N MET A 31 -6.72 -0.44 -6.65
CA MET A 31 -7.36 -1.25 -7.67
C MET A 31 -8.16 -0.33 -8.57
N HIS A 32 -7.93 -0.42 -9.88
CA HIS A 32 -8.76 0.22 -10.87
C HIS A 32 -9.41 -0.86 -11.74
N ASN A 33 -10.73 -0.95 -11.72
CA ASN A 33 -11.51 -2.00 -12.42
C ASN A 33 -11.11 -3.45 -12.07
N GLY A 34 -10.68 -3.70 -10.82
CA GLY A 34 -10.28 -5.04 -10.36
C GLY A 34 -8.85 -5.44 -10.71
N GLU A 35 -8.08 -4.57 -11.38
CA GLU A 35 -6.66 -4.77 -11.65
C GLU A 35 -5.80 -3.83 -10.81
N PRO A 36 -4.60 -4.26 -10.37
CA PRO A 36 -3.66 -3.36 -9.71
C PRO A 36 -3.15 -2.33 -10.72
N ILE A 37 -3.20 -1.05 -10.36
CA ILE A 37 -2.81 0.05 -11.25
C ILE A 37 -1.39 -0.08 -11.81
N ASN A 38 -0.49 -0.68 -11.04
CA ASN A 38 0.90 -0.94 -11.43
C ASN A 38 1.05 -1.94 -12.60
N LEU A 39 -0.04 -2.60 -13.03
CA LEU A 39 -0.06 -3.47 -14.20
C LEU A 39 -0.64 -2.78 -15.45
N ILE A 40 -1.20 -1.57 -15.33
CA ILE A 40 -1.76 -0.85 -16.47
C ILE A 40 -0.61 -0.33 -17.33
N PRO A 41 -0.44 -0.83 -18.57
CA PRO A 41 0.61 -0.34 -19.44
C PRO A 41 0.29 1.09 -19.89
N CYS A 42 1.30 1.96 -19.93
CA CYS A 42 1.14 3.35 -20.34
C CYS A 42 2.32 3.81 -21.22
N VAL A 43 2.05 4.75 -22.12
CA VAL A 43 3.08 5.47 -22.89
C VAL A 43 3.19 6.91 -22.39
N THR A 44 2.06 7.47 -21.98
CA THR A 44 1.90 8.82 -21.48
C THR A 44 1.00 8.83 -20.23
N VAL A 45 1.04 9.92 -19.47
CA VAL A 45 0.19 10.10 -18.28
C VAL A 45 -1.31 10.10 -18.63
N ALA A 46 -1.69 10.39 -19.87
CA ALA A 46 -3.07 10.38 -20.34
C ALA A 46 -3.67 8.96 -20.46
N ASP A 47 -2.81 7.93 -20.54
CA ASP A 47 -3.24 6.53 -20.62
C ASP A 47 -3.64 5.97 -19.23
N CYS A 48 -3.23 6.67 -18.17
CA CYS A 48 -3.55 6.27 -16.80
C CYS A 48 -4.93 6.77 -16.36
N PRO A 49 -5.66 6.00 -15.54
CA PRO A 49 -6.93 6.43 -14.99
C PRO A 49 -6.74 7.67 -14.12
N ARG A 50 -7.65 8.64 -14.25
CA ARG A 50 -7.64 9.81 -13.38
C ARG A 50 -8.17 9.40 -12.00
N MET A 51 -7.35 9.57 -10.98
CA MET A 51 -7.76 9.47 -9.59
C MET A 51 -8.10 10.87 -9.04
N ASP A 52 -8.98 10.91 -8.05
CA ASP A 52 -9.29 12.12 -7.29
C ASP A 52 -8.11 12.50 -6.37
N GLU A 53 -7.95 13.80 -6.12
CA GLU A 53 -6.87 14.36 -5.30
C GLU A 53 -6.93 13.78 -3.86
N PRO A 54 -5.79 13.43 -3.20
CA PRO A 54 -4.40 13.85 -3.44
C PRO A 54 -3.54 12.90 -4.31
N LEU A 55 -4.13 11.83 -4.83
CA LEU A 55 -3.41 10.80 -5.58
C LEU A 55 -3.42 11.12 -7.06
N HIS A 56 -2.27 11.44 -7.63
CA HIS A 56 -2.11 11.61 -9.08
C HIS A 56 -1.43 10.39 -9.67
N MET A 57 -1.88 9.96 -10.86
CA MET A 57 -1.20 8.90 -11.59
C MET A 57 -0.08 9.47 -12.44
N THR A 58 1.04 8.76 -12.50
CA THR A 58 2.10 9.02 -13.47
C THR A 58 2.42 7.76 -14.25
N CYS A 59 2.98 7.92 -15.45
CA CYS A 59 3.50 6.82 -16.23
C CYS A 59 5.00 6.65 -15.95
N LEU A 60 5.38 5.55 -15.30
CA LEU A 60 6.74 5.23 -14.91
C LEU A 60 7.11 3.83 -15.41
N VAL A 61 8.20 3.73 -16.18
CA VAL A 61 8.71 2.45 -16.72
C VAL A 61 7.66 1.69 -17.55
N GLY A 62 6.79 2.43 -18.25
CA GLY A 62 5.71 1.86 -19.06
C GLY A 62 4.52 1.32 -18.26
N ALA A 63 4.43 1.61 -16.96
CA ALA A 63 3.29 1.27 -16.10
C ALA A 63 2.76 2.49 -15.33
N CYS A 64 1.47 2.49 -15.00
CA CYS A 64 0.87 3.55 -14.18
C CYS A 64 1.26 3.38 -12.71
N TRP A 65 1.72 4.45 -12.07
CA TRP A 65 2.07 4.47 -10.65
C TRP A 65 1.33 5.59 -9.93
N PRO A 66 0.80 5.34 -8.71
CA PRO A 66 0.25 6.40 -7.89
C PRO A 66 1.37 7.23 -7.25
N CYS A 67 1.36 8.54 -7.49
CA CYS A 67 2.21 9.51 -6.83
C CYS A 67 1.36 10.43 -5.95
N ILE A 68 1.73 10.53 -4.67
CA ILE A 68 1.15 11.53 -3.77
C ILE A 68 1.75 12.88 -4.17
N ARG A 69 0.91 13.83 -4.57
CA ARG A 69 1.36 15.20 -4.82
C ARG A 69 1.63 15.83 -3.45
N SER A 70 2.87 15.74 -2.97
CA SER A 70 3.33 16.50 -1.80
C SER A 70 3.34 17.98 -2.17
N LEU A 71 2.19 18.65 -2.01
CA LEU A 71 2.08 20.11 -2.05
C LEU A 71 2.92 20.65 -0.89
N TYR A 72 4.07 21.23 -1.23
CA TYR A 72 4.81 22.15 -0.38
C TYR A 72 4.09 23.49 -0.30
#